data_AF-A0A0Q9YJB2-F1
#
_entry.id   AF-A0A0Q9YJB2-F1
#
_cell.length_a   1.000
_cell.length_b   1.000
_cell.length_c   1.000
_cell.angle_alpha   90.00
_cell.angle_beta   90.00
_cell.angle_gamma   90.00
#
_symmetry.space_group_name_H-M   'P 1'
#
loop_
_entity.id
_entity.type
_entity.pdbx_description
1 polymer ?
#
loop_
_entity_poly.entity_id
_entity_poly.type
_entity_poly.pdbx_seq_one_letter_code
_entity_poly.pdbx_strand_id
1 'polypeptide(L)'
;MKQGAAPLKRKSKRQKIHSSEVVTTTAHHLFEEALADPVIVKKILHYCPHYRFYGKNNMMIVSKQWHKVISESDLYENSSFQKLLQDCLISPEVVIDILRDETLLPYLSRRKLLELISCYKEFAIYILQMEIFSDLSLYEKALLTQYHHDVAMYVLKNPKYFDEKNMDLAITLGCQHPQVAQLILDKKIPLSTTQLLSLAKSNSTIARQILNDKKCDTQNMRDIAFLHLDVLIDICNEKKIFPIQVDFKTPEEFVLNLEHICRYNLVDDFDLLTLGKFHSEVAMQIVKCSVLREKLFFNGFTLYGDFVDMCILHRNVAEYVCDTPEWLSKLNIQELYRIGIVHPKVAMVILKTETLCDQLSSSTMANLGCHQEIAMTILKTEKLYNRLTSHDLRKLGYSNNPLVVEHLLMTSAFCNKITQIDLIGICSKKPSVLKKVISLLALDKKNEVHLKRLQAIQHIAKLAPSDIAVAISQQSQAWNVETNQTEEVVVAKVVLRP
;
A
#
# COMPACT_ATOMS: atom_id res chain seq x y z
N MET A 1 75.13 -35.04 34.06
CA MET A 1 73.82 -35.68 33.85
C MET A 1 72.93 -34.74 33.03
N LYS A 2 72.47 -35.25 31.87
CA LYS A 2 71.44 -34.76 30.95
C LYS A 2 71.52 -33.29 30.45
N GLN A 3 72.16 -33.16 29.29
CA GLN A 3 71.85 -32.17 28.26
C GLN A 3 70.38 -32.30 27.83
N GLY A 4 69.69 -31.17 27.72
CA GLY A 4 68.33 -31.07 27.16
C GLY A 4 68.25 -29.80 26.32
N ALA A 5 68.35 -29.96 25.00
CA ALA A 5 68.27 -28.90 24.01
C ALA A 5 66.85 -28.28 23.99
N ALA A 6 66.78 -26.95 24.01
CA ALA A 6 65.55 -26.19 23.84
C ALA A 6 65.31 -25.86 22.35
N PRO A 7 64.04 -25.87 21.85
CA PRO A 7 63.77 -25.76 20.43
C PRO A 7 63.70 -24.33 19.88
N LEU A 8 64.14 -24.22 18.63
CA LEU A 8 64.18 -23.06 17.74
C LEU A 8 62.80 -22.38 17.58
N LYS A 9 62.69 -21.10 17.98
CA LYS A 9 61.60 -20.21 17.57
C LYS A 9 61.87 -19.62 16.17
N ARG A 10 61.14 -20.10 15.16
CA ARG A 10 61.09 -19.49 13.81
C ARG A 10 60.40 -18.11 13.89
N LYS A 11 61.15 -17.03 13.63
CA LYS A 11 60.59 -15.70 13.35
C LYS A 11 60.15 -15.64 11.87
N SER A 12 58.85 -15.84 11.62
CA SER A 12 58.22 -15.52 10.32
C SER A 12 57.93 -14.02 10.26
N LYS A 13 58.81 -13.24 9.62
CA LYS A 13 58.48 -11.89 9.13
C LYS A 13 57.55 -12.03 7.92
N ARG A 14 56.23 -11.95 8.13
CA ARG A 14 55.30 -11.61 7.04
C ARG A 14 55.32 -10.09 6.86
N GLN A 15 55.85 -9.65 5.72
CA GLN A 15 55.64 -8.29 5.22
C GLN A 15 54.13 -8.06 5.04
N LYS A 16 53.58 -7.08 5.77
CA LYS A 16 52.28 -6.48 5.45
C LYS A 16 52.47 -5.70 4.15
N ILE A 17 51.99 -6.25 3.05
CA ILE A 17 51.75 -5.47 1.83
C ILE A 17 50.50 -4.64 2.10
N HIS A 18 50.67 -3.34 2.31
CA HIS A 18 49.60 -2.36 2.16
C HIS A 18 49.37 -2.17 0.66
N SER A 19 48.50 -3.00 0.08
CA SER A 19 47.88 -2.71 -1.21
C SER A 19 46.54 -2.03 -0.92
N SER A 20 46.61 -0.72 -0.77
CA SER A 20 45.51 0.18 -1.11
C SER A 20 45.80 0.69 -2.52
N GLU A 21 45.79 -0.21 -3.50
CA GLU A 21 45.72 0.22 -4.89
C GLU A 21 44.27 0.53 -5.22
N VAL A 22 44.07 1.80 -5.57
CA VAL A 22 42.89 2.35 -6.22
C VAL A 22 42.54 1.44 -7.39
N VAL A 23 41.53 0.57 -7.21
CA VAL A 23 40.89 -0.14 -8.32
C VAL A 23 40.17 0.94 -9.11
N THR A 24 40.85 1.33 -10.18
CA THR A 24 40.58 2.42 -11.09
C THR A 24 39.18 2.39 -11.70
N THR A 25 38.47 3.50 -11.58
CA THR A 25 37.26 3.88 -12.33
C THR A 25 37.41 3.72 -13.85
N THR A 26 38.64 3.72 -14.38
CA THR A 26 38.95 3.52 -15.81
C THR A 26 38.77 2.08 -16.30
N ALA A 27 38.85 1.06 -15.44
CA ALA A 27 38.63 -0.33 -15.87
C ALA A 27 37.15 -0.65 -16.12
N HIS A 28 36.24 0.07 -15.46
CA HIS A 28 34.80 -0.07 -15.66
C HIS A 28 34.35 0.44 -17.03
N HIS A 29 34.92 1.56 -17.51
CA HIS A 29 34.54 2.21 -18.76
C HIS A 29 34.89 1.35 -20.01
N LEU A 30 36.04 0.69 -20.00
CA LEU A 30 36.47 -0.16 -21.13
C LEU A 30 35.65 -1.44 -21.24
N PHE A 31 35.14 -1.97 -20.11
CA PHE A 31 34.25 -3.12 -20.12
C PHE A 31 32.85 -2.74 -20.61
N GLU A 32 32.34 -1.57 -20.24
CA GLU A 32 31.05 -1.06 -20.72
C GLU A 32 31.07 -0.75 -22.23
N GLU A 33 32.15 -0.15 -22.74
CA GLU A 33 32.32 0.07 -24.19
C GLU A 33 32.44 -1.24 -24.98
N ALA A 34 33.14 -2.25 -24.45
CA ALA A 34 33.28 -3.55 -25.12
C ALA A 34 31.97 -4.36 -25.14
N LEU A 35 31.10 -4.18 -24.13
CA LEU A 35 29.79 -4.84 -24.06
C LEU A 35 28.69 -4.08 -24.83
N ALA A 36 28.94 -2.83 -25.23
CA ALA A 36 28.08 -2.09 -26.15
C ALA A 36 28.25 -2.55 -27.61
N ASP A 37 29.32 -3.28 -27.95
CA ASP A 37 29.54 -3.85 -29.28
C ASP A 37 28.74 -5.18 -29.46
N PRO A 38 27.74 -5.21 -30.37
CA PRO A 38 26.90 -6.39 -30.59
C PRO A 38 27.69 -7.63 -31.07
N VAL A 39 28.82 -7.43 -31.73
CA VAL A 39 29.65 -8.51 -32.27
C VAL A 39 30.42 -9.22 -31.16
N ILE A 40 30.88 -8.47 -30.16
CA ILE A 40 31.59 -9.02 -28.99
C ILE A 40 30.61 -9.81 -28.13
N VAL A 41 29.42 -9.27 -27.85
CA VAL A 41 28.35 -9.97 -27.11
C VAL A 41 27.96 -11.26 -27.83
N LYS A 42 27.79 -11.21 -29.15
CA LYS A 42 27.46 -12.39 -29.97
C LYS A 42 28.56 -13.46 -29.93
N LYS A 43 29.84 -13.08 -29.90
CA LYS A 43 30.96 -14.03 -29.76
C LYS A 43 31.04 -14.64 -28.36
N ILE A 44 30.81 -13.88 -27.30
CA ILE A 44 30.77 -14.39 -25.92
C ILE A 44 29.67 -15.45 -25.78
N LEU A 45 28.48 -15.16 -26.31
CA LEU A 45 27.35 -16.09 -26.31
C LEU A 45 27.60 -17.35 -27.17
N HIS A 46 28.45 -17.25 -28.19
CA HIS A 46 28.81 -18.38 -29.06
C HIS A 46 29.71 -19.43 -28.39
N TYR A 47 30.60 -19.02 -27.49
CA TYR A 47 31.60 -19.91 -26.84
C TYR A 47 31.18 -20.47 -25.48
N CYS A 48 29.98 -20.13 -25.00
CA CYS A 48 29.48 -20.51 -23.68
C CYS A 48 28.25 -21.44 -23.78
N PRO A 49 28.41 -22.70 -24.23
CA PRO A 49 27.29 -23.58 -24.63
C PRO A 49 26.34 -23.97 -23.47
N HIS A 50 26.78 -23.90 -22.21
CA HIS A 50 25.93 -24.21 -21.05
C HIS A 50 25.01 -23.04 -20.65
N TYR A 51 25.29 -21.82 -21.11
CA TYR A 51 24.47 -20.63 -20.84
C TYR A 51 23.29 -20.48 -21.80
N ARG A 52 23.20 -21.36 -22.79
CA ARG A 52 22.06 -21.43 -23.71
C ARG A 52 20.82 -22.09 -23.08
N PHE A 53 21.02 -22.84 -21.98
CA PHE A 53 19.96 -23.52 -21.22
C PHE A 53 19.58 -22.81 -19.91
N TYR A 54 20.47 -21.97 -19.36
CA TYR A 54 20.17 -21.09 -18.23
C TYR A 54 19.94 -19.70 -18.80
N GLY A 55 18.67 -19.36 -19.04
CA GLY A 55 18.20 -18.25 -19.85
C GLY A 55 18.86 -16.88 -19.65
N LYS A 56 18.50 -15.94 -20.54
CA LYS A 56 18.91 -14.51 -20.59
C LYS A 56 19.09 -13.83 -19.23
N ASN A 57 18.41 -14.31 -18.19
CA ASN A 57 18.48 -13.85 -16.81
C ASN A 57 19.84 -14.06 -16.10
N ASN A 58 20.77 -14.90 -16.57
CA ASN A 58 22.08 -15.04 -15.90
C ASN A 58 23.20 -14.09 -16.40
N MET A 59 22.90 -13.19 -17.35
CA MET A 59 23.70 -11.96 -17.48
C MET A 59 23.58 -11.04 -16.24
N MET A 60 22.62 -11.30 -15.33
CA MET A 60 22.48 -10.64 -14.02
C MET A 60 23.74 -10.69 -13.14
N ILE A 61 24.67 -11.63 -13.38
CA ILE A 61 25.86 -11.79 -12.54
C ILE A 61 26.98 -10.81 -12.92
N VAL A 62 27.00 -10.29 -14.15
CA VAL A 62 28.15 -9.54 -14.67
C VAL A 62 28.03 -8.01 -14.49
N SER A 63 26.81 -7.48 -14.29
CA SER A 63 26.62 -6.08 -13.90
C SER A 63 25.88 -5.97 -12.57
N LYS A 64 26.63 -5.70 -11.50
CA LYS A 64 26.09 -5.34 -10.16
C LYS A 64 25.16 -4.13 -10.20
N GLN A 65 25.17 -3.35 -11.28
CA GLN A 65 24.33 -2.18 -11.44
C GLN A 65 22.93 -2.52 -11.98
N TRP A 66 22.70 -3.71 -12.55
CA TRP A 66 21.53 -3.88 -13.40
C TRP A 66 20.32 -4.50 -12.69
N HIS A 67 20.41 -5.57 -11.89
CA HIS A 67 19.23 -6.07 -11.15
C HIS A 67 19.63 -6.61 -9.78
N LYS A 68 19.05 -6.05 -8.70
CA LYS A 68 19.17 -6.58 -7.34
C LYS A 68 18.52 -7.96 -7.33
N VAL A 69 19.25 -9.01 -6.94
CA VAL A 69 18.66 -10.35 -6.75
C VAL A 69 17.44 -10.22 -5.85
N ILE A 70 16.27 -10.56 -6.37
CA ILE A 70 15.01 -10.51 -5.61
C ILE A 70 15.19 -11.45 -4.42
N SER A 71 15.14 -10.87 -3.23
CA SER A 71 15.31 -11.58 -1.97
C SER A 71 13.94 -11.84 -1.35
N GLU A 72 13.87 -12.80 -0.42
CA GLU A 72 12.63 -13.02 0.34
C GLU A 72 12.11 -11.70 0.96
N SER A 73 13.01 -10.84 1.46
CA SER A 73 12.64 -9.55 2.05
C SER A 73 11.91 -8.61 1.09
N ASP A 74 12.21 -8.63 -0.20
CA ASP A 74 11.55 -7.79 -1.20
C ASP A 74 10.08 -8.19 -1.38
N LEU A 75 9.75 -9.47 -1.21
CA LEU A 75 8.39 -9.98 -1.25
C LEU A 75 7.61 -9.78 0.06
N TYR A 76 8.27 -9.48 1.18
CA TYR A 76 7.59 -9.29 2.46
C TYR A 76 7.24 -7.85 2.76
N GLU A 77 8.20 -6.95 2.62
CA GLU A 77 8.05 -5.55 2.99
C GLU A 77 7.17 -4.83 1.97
N ASN A 78 6.08 -4.21 2.41
CA ASN A 78 5.15 -3.56 1.48
C ASN A 78 5.84 -2.49 0.62
N SER A 79 6.76 -1.69 1.17
CA SER A 79 7.49 -0.67 0.41
C SER A 79 8.39 -1.28 -0.67
N SER A 80 9.10 -2.37 -0.34
CA SER A 80 9.98 -3.08 -1.28
C SER A 80 9.17 -3.81 -2.35
N PHE A 81 8.05 -4.42 -1.94
CA PHE A 81 7.11 -5.06 -2.86
C PHE A 81 6.44 -4.05 -3.80
N GLN A 82 6.07 -2.85 -3.33
CA GLN A 82 5.54 -1.81 -4.21
C GLN A 82 6.57 -1.35 -5.24
N LYS A 83 7.85 -1.24 -4.87
CA LYS A 83 8.93 -0.99 -5.84
C LYS A 83 9.04 -2.12 -6.86
N LEU A 84 8.98 -3.37 -6.40
CA LEU A 84 8.97 -4.54 -7.29
C LEU A 84 7.78 -4.50 -8.27
N LEU A 85 6.58 -4.10 -7.82
CA LEU A 85 5.43 -3.93 -8.72
C LEU A 85 5.69 -2.83 -9.75
N GLN A 86 6.33 -1.71 -9.38
CA GLN A 86 6.70 -0.67 -10.34
C GLN A 86 7.73 -1.18 -11.36
N ASP A 87 8.72 -1.95 -10.92
CA ASP A 87 9.71 -2.57 -11.81
C ASP A 87 9.02 -3.56 -12.78
N CYS A 88 8.07 -4.36 -12.29
CA CYS A 88 7.24 -5.25 -13.11
C CYS A 88 6.31 -4.51 -14.08
N LEU A 89 5.87 -3.29 -13.77
CA LEU A 89 5.08 -2.48 -14.72
C LEU A 89 5.94 -1.94 -15.87
N ILE A 90 7.23 -1.71 -15.62
CA ILE A 90 8.20 -1.30 -16.64
C ILE A 90 8.63 -2.52 -17.50
N SER A 91 8.84 -3.66 -16.85
CA SER A 91 9.27 -4.92 -17.47
C SER A 91 8.35 -6.09 -17.05
N PRO A 92 7.17 -6.25 -17.68
CA PRO A 92 6.16 -7.24 -17.31
C PRO A 92 6.67 -8.69 -17.29
N GLU A 93 7.69 -8.99 -18.07
CA GLU A 93 8.30 -10.32 -18.17
C GLU A 93 8.86 -10.82 -16.84
N VAL A 94 9.33 -9.89 -15.98
CA VAL A 94 9.87 -10.18 -14.65
C VAL A 94 8.83 -10.89 -13.76
N VAL A 95 7.54 -10.62 -13.98
CA VAL A 95 6.45 -11.32 -13.28
C VAL A 95 6.58 -12.84 -13.48
N ILE A 96 6.82 -13.30 -14.71
CA ILE A 96 6.94 -14.73 -15.02
C ILE A 96 8.15 -15.34 -14.32
N ASP A 97 9.27 -14.63 -14.29
CA ASP A 97 10.48 -15.11 -13.62
C ASP A 97 10.29 -15.27 -12.10
N ILE A 98 9.59 -14.32 -11.46
CA ILE A 98 9.24 -14.41 -10.04
C ILE A 98 8.31 -15.61 -9.79
N LEU A 99 7.30 -15.80 -10.63
CA LEU A 99 6.29 -16.84 -10.46
C LEU A 99 6.85 -18.25 -10.74
N ARG A 100 7.89 -18.37 -11.55
CA ARG A 100 8.60 -19.63 -11.81
C ARG A 100 9.46 -20.10 -10.65
N ASP A 101 9.93 -19.17 -9.81
CA ASP A 101 10.83 -19.49 -8.72
C ASP A 101 10.07 -20.13 -7.54
N GLU A 102 10.13 -21.45 -7.47
CA GLU A 102 9.50 -22.25 -6.40
C GLU A 102 9.98 -21.86 -4.99
N THR A 103 11.17 -21.28 -4.86
CA THR A 103 11.70 -20.82 -3.57
C THR A 103 10.99 -19.57 -3.06
N LEU A 104 10.38 -18.79 -3.97
CA LEU A 104 9.66 -17.56 -3.66
C LEU A 104 8.17 -17.78 -3.40
N LEU A 105 7.57 -18.85 -3.92
CA LEU A 105 6.14 -19.15 -3.79
C LEU A 105 5.61 -19.19 -2.34
N PRO A 106 6.31 -19.76 -1.34
CA PRO A 106 5.84 -19.74 0.04
C PRO A 106 5.68 -18.32 0.61
N TYR A 107 6.23 -17.31 -0.06
CA TYR A 107 6.26 -15.92 0.36
C TYR A 107 5.22 -15.05 -0.37
N LEU A 108 4.58 -15.59 -1.40
CA LEU A 108 3.51 -14.94 -2.14
C LEU A 108 2.16 -15.30 -1.53
N SER A 109 1.57 -14.37 -0.79
CA SER A 109 0.15 -14.50 -0.42
C SER A 109 -0.73 -14.43 -1.67
N ARG A 110 -1.94 -15.01 -1.61
CA ARG A 110 -2.94 -14.95 -2.71
C ARG A 110 -3.14 -13.52 -3.23
N ARG A 111 -3.16 -12.52 -2.33
CA ARG A 111 -3.22 -11.10 -2.69
C ARG A 111 -1.98 -10.64 -3.49
N LYS A 112 -0.77 -10.89 -2.99
CA LYS A 112 0.48 -10.46 -3.65
C LYS A 112 0.67 -11.14 -5.00
N LEU A 113 0.24 -12.39 -5.08
CA LEU A 113 0.20 -13.17 -6.31
C LEU A 113 -0.70 -12.48 -7.37
N LEU A 114 -1.91 -12.08 -6.99
CA LEU A 114 -2.82 -11.32 -7.86
C LEU A 114 -2.27 -9.94 -8.24
N GLU A 115 -1.64 -9.23 -7.30
CA GLU A 115 -0.99 -7.94 -7.54
C GLU A 115 0.21 -8.06 -8.51
N LEU A 116 0.96 -9.16 -8.48
CA LEU A 116 2.04 -9.44 -9.45
C LEU A 116 1.48 -9.76 -10.83
N ILE A 117 0.48 -10.66 -10.90
CA ILE A 117 -0.14 -11.04 -12.17
C ILE A 117 -0.78 -9.82 -12.84
N SER A 118 -1.38 -8.91 -12.06
CA SER A 118 -2.00 -7.70 -12.61
C SER A 118 -1.00 -6.74 -13.25
N CYS A 119 0.30 -6.88 -13.02
CA CYS A 119 1.33 -6.11 -13.74
C CYS A 119 1.52 -6.59 -15.20
N TYR A 120 1.18 -7.83 -15.53
CA TYR A 120 1.39 -8.42 -16.86
C TYR A 120 0.07 -8.78 -17.54
N LYS A 121 -0.41 -7.89 -18.40
CA LYS A 121 -1.71 -7.96 -19.06
C LYS A 121 -1.99 -9.30 -19.74
N GLU A 122 -1.09 -9.75 -20.61
CA GLU A 122 -1.26 -10.94 -21.44
C GLU A 122 -1.41 -12.18 -20.56
N PHE A 123 -0.54 -12.30 -19.55
CA PHE A 123 -0.59 -13.40 -18.59
C PHE A 123 -1.84 -13.34 -17.69
N ALA A 124 -2.26 -12.14 -17.25
CA ALA A 124 -3.49 -11.99 -16.45
C ALA A 124 -4.74 -12.48 -17.21
N ILE A 125 -4.86 -12.12 -18.50
CA ILE A 125 -5.95 -12.60 -19.37
C ILE A 125 -5.87 -14.12 -19.55
N TYR A 126 -4.66 -14.65 -19.78
CA TYR A 126 -4.45 -16.08 -19.92
C TYR A 126 -4.89 -16.86 -18.66
N ILE A 127 -4.50 -16.38 -17.48
CA ILE A 127 -4.88 -17.01 -16.21
C ILE A 127 -6.40 -16.99 -16.00
N LEU A 128 -7.09 -15.92 -16.42
CA LEU A 128 -8.56 -15.89 -16.46
C LEU A 128 -9.15 -16.87 -17.48
N GLN A 129 -8.52 -17.05 -18.63
CA GLN A 129 -8.99 -18.05 -19.62
C GLN A 129 -8.87 -19.49 -19.11
N MET A 130 -7.84 -19.78 -18.31
CA MET A 130 -7.60 -21.10 -17.74
C MET A 130 -8.49 -21.45 -16.54
N GLU A 131 -9.31 -20.50 -16.06
CA GLU A 131 -10.24 -20.72 -14.95
C GLU A 131 -9.59 -21.20 -13.65
N ILE A 132 -8.29 -20.94 -13.47
CA ILE A 132 -7.54 -21.19 -12.21
C ILE A 132 -8.18 -20.46 -11.03
N PHE A 133 -8.91 -19.40 -11.38
CA PHE A 133 -9.54 -18.42 -10.53
C PHE A 133 -11.08 -18.44 -10.67
N SER A 134 -11.66 -19.64 -10.71
CA SER A 134 -13.12 -19.81 -10.81
C SER A 134 -13.88 -19.26 -9.60
N ASP A 135 -13.21 -19.14 -8.44
CA ASP A 135 -13.79 -18.74 -7.15
C ASP A 135 -13.42 -17.31 -6.71
N LEU A 136 -12.89 -16.45 -7.60
CA LEU A 136 -12.45 -15.11 -7.18
C LEU A 136 -13.60 -14.29 -6.58
N SER A 137 -13.33 -13.73 -5.40
CA SER A 137 -14.16 -12.70 -4.82
C SER A 137 -14.16 -11.43 -5.68
N LEU A 138 -15.15 -10.56 -5.49
CA LEU A 138 -15.22 -9.25 -6.16
C LEU A 138 -13.93 -8.44 -5.95
N TYR A 139 -13.41 -8.45 -4.73
CA TYR A 139 -12.17 -7.77 -4.36
C TYR A 139 -10.95 -8.29 -5.13
N GLU A 140 -10.84 -9.60 -5.30
CA GLU A 140 -9.71 -10.21 -6.02
C GLU A 140 -9.78 -9.97 -7.52
N LYS A 141 -10.99 -9.98 -8.10
CA LYS A 141 -11.19 -9.55 -9.49
C LYS A 141 -10.70 -8.13 -9.70
N ALA A 142 -11.06 -7.21 -8.78
CA ALA A 142 -10.62 -5.82 -8.83
C ALA A 142 -9.10 -5.63 -8.64
N LEU A 143 -8.43 -6.52 -7.89
CA LEU A 143 -6.97 -6.52 -7.78
C LEU A 143 -6.30 -6.96 -9.08
N LEU A 144 -6.83 -8.01 -9.72
CA LEU A 144 -6.27 -8.55 -10.96
C LEU A 144 -6.33 -7.54 -12.12
N THR A 145 -7.32 -6.66 -12.10
CA THR A 145 -7.54 -5.62 -13.10
C THR A 145 -6.81 -4.31 -12.81
N GLN A 146 -6.13 -4.18 -11.67
CA GLN A 146 -5.71 -2.89 -11.11
C GLN A 146 -4.92 -2.00 -12.08
N TYR A 147 -4.01 -2.56 -12.88
CA TYR A 147 -3.11 -1.78 -13.73
C TYR A 147 -3.50 -1.71 -15.21
N HIS A 148 -4.37 -2.61 -15.68
CA HIS A 148 -4.67 -2.75 -17.11
C HIS A 148 -6.18 -2.77 -17.37
N HIS A 149 -6.70 -1.71 -18.00
CA HIS A 149 -8.11 -1.62 -18.37
C HIS A 149 -8.54 -2.74 -19.34
N ASP A 150 -7.64 -3.27 -20.18
CA ASP A 150 -7.91 -4.42 -21.05
C ASP A 150 -8.37 -5.66 -20.26
N VAL A 151 -7.73 -5.92 -19.11
CA VAL A 151 -8.10 -7.03 -18.20
C VAL A 151 -9.47 -6.74 -17.58
N ALA A 152 -9.73 -5.50 -17.16
CA ALA A 152 -11.04 -5.09 -16.65
C ALA A 152 -12.15 -5.28 -17.70
N MET A 153 -11.87 -4.92 -18.95
CA MET A 153 -12.78 -5.09 -20.08
C MET A 153 -13.02 -6.57 -20.39
N TYR A 154 -11.98 -7.42 -20.29
CA TYR A 154 -12.13 -8.87 -20.43
C TYR A 154 -13.07 -9.43 -19.34
N VAL A 155 -12.85 -9.05 -18.08
CA VAL A 155 -13.69 -9.44 -16.95
C VAL A 155 -15.15 -9.02 -17.17
N LEU A 156 -15.40 -7.80 -17.64
CA LEU A 156 -16.75 -7.30 -17.89
C LEU A 156 -17.46 -7.93 -19.09
N LYS A 157 -16.71 -8.36 -20.11
CA LYS A 157 -17.30 -9.03 -21.28
C LYS A 157 -17.57 -10.50 -21.05
N ASN A 158 -16.97 -11.10 -20.02
CA ASN A 158 -17.09 -12.53 -19.76
C ASN A 158 -18.18 -12.81 -18.71
N PRO A 159 -19.28 -13.49 -19.07
CA PRO A 159 -20.41 -13.75 -18.18
C PRO A 159 -20.06 -14.66 -16.98
N LYS A 160 -18.91 -15.36 -17.02
CA LYS A 160 -18.42 -16.12 -15.87
C LYS A 160 -17.92 -15.22 -14.74
N TYR A 161 -17.35 -14.07 -15.10
CA TYR A 161 -16.74 -13.16 -14.14
C TYR A 161 -17.63 -11.99 -13.76
N PHE A 162 -18.52 -11.60 -14.66
CA PHE A 162 -19.43 -10.48 -14.49
C PHE A 162 -20.87 -10.91 -14.75
N ASP A 163 -21.72 -10.63 -13.76
CA ASP A 163 -23.18 -10.71 -13.87
C ASP A 163 -23.69 -9.29 -14.02
N GLU A 164 -24.39 -8.98 -15.13
CA GLU A 164 -24.99 -7.65 -15.36
C GLU A 164 -26.00 -7.25 -14.26
N LYS A 165 -26.51 -8.21 -13.49
CA LYS A 165 -27.37 -7.93 -12.33
C LYS A 165 -26.58 -7.45 -11.11
N ASN A 166 -25.28 -7.69 -11.06
CA ASN A 166 -24.40 -7.26 -9.99
C ASN A 166 -23.40 -6.20 -10.49
N MET A 167 -23.84 -4.95 -10.44
CA MET A 167 -23.05 -3.81 -10.91
C MET A 167 -21.88 -3.43 -9.99
N ASP A 168 -21.77 -3.98 -8.77
CA ASP A 168 -20.74 -3.55 -7.81
C ASP A 168 -19.32 -3.75 -8.35
N LEU A 169 -19.08 -4.86 -9.07
CA LEU A 169 -17.80 -5.09 -9.74
C LEU A 169 -17.58 -4.07 -10.86
N ALA A 170 -18.57 -3.84 -11.72
CA ALA A 170 -18.43 -2.88 -12.81
C ALA A 170 -18.14 -1.47 -12.31
N ILE A 171 -18.83 -1.02 -11.25
CA ILE A 171 -18.57 0.28 -10.63
C ILE A 171 -17.17 0.33 -10.03
N THR A 172 -16.74 -0.72 -9.33
CA THR A 172 -15.37 -0.80 -8.79
C THR A 172 -14.32 -0.69 -9.92
N LEU A 173 -14.53 -1.40 -11.03
CA LEU A 173 -13.65 -1.35 -12.20
C LEU A 173 -13.69 0.02 -12.91
N GLY A 174 -14.87 0.64 -13.00
CA GLY A 174 -15.03 1.99 -13.54
C GLY A 174 -14.32 3.04 -12.71
N CYS A 175 -14.31 2.90 -11.38
CA CYS A 175 -13.53 3.76 -10.49
C CYS A 175 -12.01 3.59 -10.66
N GLN A 176 -11.54 2.43 -11.12
CA GLN A 176 -10.12 2.19 -11.41
C GLN A 176 -9.73 2.68 -12.81
N HIS A 177 -10.63 2.52 -13.79
CA HIS A 177 -10.35 2.72 -15.21
C HIS A 177 -11.40 3.64 -15.84
N PRO A 178 -11.06 4.89 -16.21
CA PRO A 178 -12.01 5.82 -16.83
C PRO A 178 -12.67 5.29 -18.11
N GLN A 179 -11.97 4.47 -18.89
CA GLN A 179 -12.51 3.82 -20.09
C GLN A 179 -13.64 2.83 -19.76
N VAL A 180 -13.53 2.16 -18.61
CA VAL A 180 -14.58 1.26 -18.11
C VAL A 180 -15.78 2.08 -17.61
N ALA A 181 -15.53 3.17 -16.88
CA ALA A 181 -16.60 4.09 -16.46
C ALA A 181 -17.36 4.65 -17.67
N GLN A 182 -16.63 5.09 -18.71
CA GLN A 182 -17.20 5.55 -19.97
C GLN A 182 -18.10 4.48 -20.61
N LEU A 183 -17.62 3.24 -20.73
CA LEU A 183 -18.41 2.14 -21.29
C LEU A 183 -19.71 1.91 -20.50
N ILE A 184 -19.64 1.96 -19.17
CA ILE A 184 -20.81 1.76 -18.30
C ILE A 184 -21.85 2.86 -18.57
N LEU A 185 -21.41 4.11 -18.66
CA LEU A 185 -22.29 5.25 -18.97
C LEU A 185 -22.86 5.16 -20.39
N ASP A 186 -22.05 4.79 -21.38
CA ASP A 186 -22.47 4.67 -22.78
C ASP A 186 -23.52 3.57 -23.00
N LYS A 187 -23.44 2.48 -22.21
CA LYS A 187 -24.47 1.42 -22.22
C LYS A 187 -25.82 1.86 -21.66
N LYS A 188 -25.92 3.06 -21.05
CA LYS A 188 -27.14 3.61 -20.45
C LYS A 188 -27.79 2.68 -19.43
N ILE A 189 -26.98 1.90 -18.71
CA ILE A 189 -27.43 1.03 -17.62
C ILE A 189 -28.00 1.93 -16.51
N PRO A 190 -29.18 1.62 -15.94
CA PRO A 190 -29.70 2.38 -14.81
C PRO A 190 -28.77 2.20 -13.60
N LEU A 191 -28.12 3.28 -13.20
CA LEU A 191 -27.25 3.33 -12.03
C LEU A 191 -27.97 4.02 -10.88
N SER A 192 -27.74 3.55 -9.65
CA SER A 192 -28.16 4.29 -8.47
C SER A 192 -27.35 5.59 -8.31
N THR A 193 -27.89 6.53 -7.55
CA THR A 193 -27.17 7.72 -7.10
C THR A 193 -25.79 7.41 -6.51
N THR A 194 -25.71 6.40 -5.64
CA THR A 194 -24.46 6.01 -4.98
C THR A 194 -23.42 5.47 -5.97
N GLN A 195 -23.87 4.78 -7.01
CA GLN A 195 -23.01 4.26 -8.08
C GLN A 195 -22.50 5.38 -9.00
N LEU A 196 -23.36 6.31 -9.39
CA LEU A 196 -22.97 7.50 -10.15
C LEU A 196 -21.94 8.35 -9.40
N LEU A 197 -22.18 8.59 -8.11
CA LEU A 197 -21.25 9.33 -7.26
C LEU A 197 -19.91 8.59 -7.13
N SER A 198 -19.92 7.26 -7.05
CA SER A 198 -18.69 6.46 -7.00
C SER A 198 -17.86 6.60 -8.29
N LEU A 199 -18.51 6.51 -9.46
CA LEU A 199 -17.83 6.73 -10.74
C LEU A 199 -17.29 8.16 -10.86
N ALA A 200 -18.09 9.17 -10.50
CA ALA A 200 -17.68 10.56 -10.55
C ALA A 200 -16.47 10.87 -9.65
N LYS A 201 -16.36 10.23 -8.48
CA LYS A 201 -15.22 10.39 -7.55
C LYS A 201 -13.87 10.06 -8.19
N SER A 202 -13.85 9.14 -9.15
CA SER A 202 -12.60 8.67 -9.75
C SER A 202 -12.01 9.62 -10.80
N ASN A 203 -12.84 10.43 -11.46
CA ASN A 203 -12.41 11.19 -12.63
C ASN A 203 -13.34 12.38 -12.95
N SER A 204 -12.78 13.57 -13.15
CA SER A 204 -13.55 14.78 -13.42
C SER A 204 -14.24 14.79 -14.80
N THR A 205 -13.68 14.12 -15.82
CA THR A 205 -14.34 13.95 -17.13
C THR A 205 -15.61 13.11 -17.01
N ILE A 206 -15.54 12.02 -16.23
CA ILE A 206 -16.71 11.18 -15.94
C ILE A 206 -17.75 11.97 -15.14
N ALA A 207 -17.33 12.77 -14.15
CA ALA A 207 -18.23 13.66 -13.42
C ALA A 207 -18.94 14.65 -14.36
N ARG A 208 -18.21 15.33 -15.26
CA ARG A 208 -18.79 16.22 -16.29
C ARG A 208 -19.81 15.51 -17.17
N GLN A 209 -19.49 14.30 -17.63
CA GLN A 209 -20.41 13.52 -18.46
C GLN A 209 -21.71 13.22 -17.71
N ILE A 210 -21.62 12.79 -16.45
CA ILE A 210 -22.79 12.48 -15.61
C ILE A 210 -23.64 13.73 -15.41
N LEU A 211 -23.03 14.88 -15.14
CA LEU A 211 -23.72 16.16 -14.90
C LEU A 211 -24.38 16.72 -16.18
N ASN A 212 -23.83 16.41 -17.34
CA ASN A 212 -24.40 16.78 -18.63
C ASN A 212 -25.56 15.85 -19.05
N ASP A 213 -25.70 14.68 -18.44
CA ASP A 213 -26.87 13.82 -18.64
C ASP A 213 -28.07 14.33 -17.83
N LYS A 214 -29.21 14.53 -18.50
CA LYS A 214 -30.42 15.14 -17.93
C LYS A 214 -31.12 14.29 -16.86
N LYS A 215 -30.57 13.12 -16.52
CA LYS A 215 -31.19 12.15 -15.61
C LYS A 215 -30.76 12.28 -14.15
N CYS A 216 -29.77 13.10 -13.85
CA CYS A 216 -29.33 13.30 -12.46
C CYS A 216 -30.30 14.25 -11.74
N ASP A 217 -30.76 13.91 -10.53
CA ASP A 217 -31.51 14.86 -9.72
C ASP A 217 -30.61 16.00 -9.21
N THR A 218 -31.20 17.13 -8.81
CA THR A 218 -30.47 18.34 -8.44
C THR A 218 -29.56 18.16 -7.24
N GLN A 219 -29.89 17.28 -6.29
CA GLN A 219 -29.08 17.06 -5.10
C GLN A 219 -27.81 16.27 -5.47
N ASN A 220 -27.97 15.21 -6.26
CA ASN A 220 -26.85 14.40 -6.72
C ASN A 220 -25.92 15.20 -7.62
N MET A 221 -26.47 16.11 -8.42
CA MET A 221 -25.65 17.02 -9.22
C MET A 221 -24.77 17.92 -8.35
N ARG A 222 -25.26 18.41 -7.20
CA ARG A 222 -24.44 19.18 -6.26
C ARG A 222 -23.32 18.34 -5.67
N ASP A 223 -23.64 17.17 -5.13
CA ASP A 223 -22.65 16.29 -4.51
C ASP A 223 -21.56 15.90 -5.52
N ILE A 224 -21.93 15.61 -6.76
CA ILE A 224 -20.99 15.28 -7.84
C ILE A 224 -20.15 16.51 -8.24
N ALA A 225 -20.77 17.69 -8.37
CA ALA A 225 -20.04 18.93 -8.67
C ALA A 225 -19.03 19.26 -7.58
N PHE A 226 -19.37 19.06 -6.30
CA PHE A 226 -18.49 19.30 -5.17
C PHE A 226 -17.32 18.32 -5.07
N LEU A 227 -17.31 17.21 -5.82
CA LEU A 227 -16.13 16.33 -5.87
C LEU A 227 -14.93 16.98 -6.55
N HIS A 228 -15.17 17.88 -7.51
CA HIS A 228 -14.15 18.43 -8.39
C HIS A 228 -14.40 19.93 -8.59
N LEU A 229 -13.55 20.79 -8.00
CA LEU A 229 -13.75 22.25 -8.05
C LEU A 229 -13.78 22.81 -9.48
N ASP A 230 -12.99 22.25 -10.40
CA ASP A 230 -13.03 22.63 -11.82
C ASP A 230 -14.41 22.35 -12.44
N VAL A 231 -15.00 21.20 -12.14
CA VAL A 231 -16.35 20.84 -12.60
C VAL A 231 -17.42 21.72 -11.97
N LEU A 232 -17.29 22.04 -10.67
CA LEU A 232 -18.17 23.00 -10.00
C LEU A 232 -18.13 24.38 -10.67
N ILE A 233 -16.94 24.87 -10.98
CA ILE A 233 -16.72 26.15 -11.65
C ILE A 233 -17.35 26.15 -13.04
N ASP A 234 -17.11 25.10 -13.84
CA ASP A 234 -17.72 24.94 -15.17
C ASP A 234 -19.25 25.06 -15.08
N ILE A 235 -19.86 24.38 -14.10
CA ILE A 235 -21.31 24.39 -13.87
C ILE A 235 -21.84 25.75 -13.41
N CYS A 236 -21.11 26.42 -12.51
CA CYS A 236 -21.45 27.77 -12.06
C CYS A 236 -21.44 28.75 -13.24
N ASN A 237 -20.43 28.67 -14.10
CA ASN A 237 -20.28 29.52 -15.28
C ASN A 237 -21.35 29.24 -16.34
N GLU A 238 -21.78 27.99 -16.50
CA GLU A 238 -22.86 27.60 -17.42
C GLU A 238 -24.28 27.89 -16.89
N LYS A 239 -24.43 28.49 -15.69
CA LYS A 239 -25.70 28.93 -15.06
C LYS A 239 -26.74 27.82 -14.84
N LYS A 240 -26.32 26.56 -14.67
CA LYS A 240 -27.26 25.43 -14.57
C LYS A 240 -27.75 25.12 -13.15
N ILE A 241 -26.97 25.40 -12.10
CA ILE A 241 -27.23 24.83 -10.76
C ILE A 241 -27.18 25.86 -9.63
N PHE A 242 -26.31 26.86 -9.70
CA PHE A 242 -26.15 27.86 -8.64
C PHE A 242 -26.57 29.25 -9.13
N PRO A 243 -27.22 30.09 -8.31
CA PRO A 243 -27.65 31.45 -8.68
C PRO A 243 -26.49 32.45 -8.78
N ILE A 244 -25.27 31.98 -9.01
CA ILE A 244 -24.03 32.74 -8.94
C ILE A 244 -23.68 33.27 -10.34
N GLN A 245 -23.56 34.59 -10.50
CA GLN A 245 -22.89 35.20 -11.65
C GLN A 245 -21.48 35.61 -11.25
N VAL A 246 -20.62 34.64 -11.01
CA VAL A 246 -19.21 34.91 -10.71
C VAL A 246 -18.36 34.07 -11.65
N ASP A 247 -17.54 34.75 -12.45
CA ASP A 247 -16.67 34.17 -13.48
C ASP A 247 -15.36 33.73 -12.85
N PHE A 248 -15.39 32.62 -12.12
CA PHE A 248 -14.18 32.01 -11.57
C PHE A 248 -13.45 31.29 -12.71
N LYS A 249 -12.13 31.53 -12.82
CA LYS A 249 -11.30 30.87 -13.84
C LYS A 249 -10.56 29.66 -13.29
N THR A 250 -10.30 29.63 -11.98
CA THR A 250 -9.53 28.55 -11.35
C THR A 250 -10.09 28.16 -9.98
N PRO A 251 -9.83 26.92 -9.50
CA PRO A 251 -10.17 26.49 -8.14
C PRO A 251 -9.62 27.42 -7.04
N GLU A 252 -8.42 27.98 -7.21
CA GLU A 252 -7.80 28.87 -6.24
C GLU A 252 -8.58 30.18 -6.11
N GLU A 253 -9.04 30.74 -7.23
CA GLU A 253 -9.88 31.94 -7.24
C GLU A 253 -11.21 31.68 -6.52
N PHE A 254 -11.83 30.51 -6.75
CA PHE A 254 -13.03 30.10 -6.02
C PHE A 254 -12.78 30.05 -4.50
N VAL A 255 -11.70 29.40 -4.06
CA VAL A 255 -11.37 29.28 -2.63
C VAL A 255 -11.09 30.64 -1.99
N LEU A 256 -10.35 31.53 -2.66
CA LEU A 256 -10.05 32.87 -2.16
C LEU A 256 -11.32 33.71 -1.97
N ASN A 257 -12.33 33.51 -2.83
CA ASN A 257 -13.60 34.22 -2.77
C ASN A 257 -14.68 33.49 -1.96
N LEU A 258 -14.36 32.35 -1.33
CA LEU A 258 -15.35 31.52 -0.63
C LEU A 258 -16.12 32.27 0.47
N GLU A 259 -15.44 33.15 1.21
CA GLU A 259 -16.08 34.02 2.21
C GLU A 259 -17.14 34.93 1.60
N HIS A 260 -16.83 35.53 0.44
CA HIS A 260 -17.77 36.35 -0.30
C HIS A 260 -18.96 35.50 -0.78
N ILE A 261 -18.70 34.34 -1.40
CA ILE A 261 -19.74 33.41 -1.86
C ILE A 261 -20.72 33.06 -0.72
N CYS A 262 -20.19 32.73 0.46
CA CYS A 262 -20.99 32.37 1.63
C CYS A 262 -21.80 33.54 2.20
N ARG A 263 -21.31 34.79 2.11
CA ARG A 263 -22.04 36.00 2.56
C ARG A 263 -23.32 36.25 1.76
N TYR A 264 -23.33 35.88 0.48
CA TYR A 264 -24.51 36.02 -0.38
C TYR A 264 -25.45 34.80 -0.32
N ASN A 265 -25.24 33.87 0.63
CA ASN A 265 -26.02 32.64 0.79
C ASN A 265 -26.10 31.79 -0.49
N LEU A 266 -25.02 31.83 -1.28
CA LEU A 266 -24.91 31.06 -2.52
C LEU A 266 -24.50 29.60 -2.25
N VAL A 267 -23.92 29.37 -1.07
CA VAL A 267 -23.51 28.08 -0.52
C VAL A 267 -24.06 28.07 0.91
N ASP A 268 -24.91 27.08 1.21
CA ASP A 268 -25.43 26.88 2.55
C ASP A 268 -24.40 26.17 3.47
N ASP A 269 -24.74 25.98 4.73
CA ASP A 269 -23.82 25.40 5.71
C ASP A 269 -23.47 23.94 5.35
N PHE A 270 -24.40 23.21 4.75
CA PHE A 270 -24.19 21.81 4.35
C PHE A 270 -23.32 21.71 3.10
N ASP A 271 -23.55 22.58 2.12
CA ASP A 271 -22.71 22.70 0.93
C ASP A 271 -21.26 23.06 1.32
N LEU A 272 -21.08 24.00 2.27
CA LEU A 272 -19.76 24.41 2.74
C LEU A 272 -19.01 23.27 3.44
N LEU A 273 -19.70 22.50 4.28
CA LEU A 273 -19.12 21.30 4.92
C LEU A 273 -18.78 20.23 3.89
N THR A 274 -19.64 20.00 2.90
CA THR A 274 -19.41 19.01 1.86
C THR A 274 -18.20 19.39 1.01
N LEU A 275 -18.08 20.66 0.61
CA LEU A 275 -16.88 21.19 -0.05
C LEU A 275 -15.63 21.01 0.81
N GLY A 276 -15.73 21.29 2.11
CA GLY A 276 -14.64 21.10 3.06
C GLY A 276 -14.28 19.63 3.33
N LYS A 277 -15.16 18.66 3.03
CA LYS A 277 -14.81 17.22 3.10
C LYS A 277 -14.09 16.74 1.84
N PHE A 278 -14.32 17.38 0.69
CA PHE A 278 -13.70 16.99 -0.57
C PHE A 278 -12.42 17.75 -0.87
N HIS A 279 -12.32 19.02 -0.46
CA HIS A 279 -11.22 19.92 -0.83
C HIS A 279 -10.51 20.47 0.39
N SER A 280 -9.23 20.13 0.53
CA SER A 280 -8.43 20.49 1.71
C SER A 280 -8.20 22.00 1.84
N GLU A 281 -8.18 22.70 0.71
CA GLU A 281 -7.99 24.14 0.58
C GLU A 281 -9.24 24.88 1.06
N VAL A 282 -10.43 24.37 0.72
CA VAL A 282 -11.71 24.85 1.24
C VAL A 282 -11.79 24.61 2.74
N ALA A 283 -11.49 23.40 3.20
CA ALA A 283 -11.47 23.04 4.61
C ALA A 283 -10.53 23.95 5.41
N MET A 284 -9.34 24.23 4.87
CA MET A 284 -8.38 25.13 5.48
C MET A 284 -8.91 26.57 5.54
N GLN A 285 -9.55 27.06 4.48
CA GLN A 285 -10.13 28.40 4.42
C GLN A 285 -11.28 28.55 5.44
N ILE A 286 -12.12 27.54 5.57
CA ILE A 286 -13.17 27.45 6.60
C ILE A 286 -12.57 27.62 7.99
N VAL A 287 -11.49 26.90 8.29
CA VAL A 287 -10.89 26.90 9.63
C VAL A 287 -10.09 28.19 9.91
N LYS A 288 -9.58 28.87 8.90
CA LYS A 288 -8.82 30.13 9.03
C LYS A 288 -9.69 31.39 9.07
N CYS A 289 -10.78 31.43 8.31
CA CYS A 289 -11.65 32.60 8.22
C CYS A 289 -12.68 32.62 9.37
N SER A 290 -12.65 33.65 10.23
CA SER A 290 -13.60 33.78 11.35
C SER A 290 -15.05 33.81 10.89
N VAL A 291 -15.35 34.43 9.75
CA VAL A 291 -16.72 34.53 9.21
C VAL A 291 -17.26 33.16 8.80
N LEU A 292 -16.44 32.36 8.10
CA LEU A 292 -16.83 30.99 7.72
C LEU A 292 -16.95 30.09 8.94
N ARG A 293 -16.04 30.24 9.92
CA ARG A 293 -16.15 29.55 11.21
C ARG A 293 -17.45 29.91 11.92
N GLU A 294 -17.72 31.19 12.12
CA GLU A 294 -18.94 31.64 12.80
C GLU A 294 -20.17 31.10 12.07
N LYS A 295 -20.22 31.16 10.75
CA LYS A 295 -21.32 30.58 9.98
C LYS A 295 -21.55 29.08 10.31
N LEU A 296 -20.49 28.27 10.38
CA LEU A 296 -20.61 26.84 10.67
C LEU A 296 -20.81 26.50 12.16
N PHE A 297 -20.28 27.30 13.08
CA PHE A 297 -20.20 26.97 14.52
C PHE A 297 -21.17 27.77 15.41
N PHE A 298 -21.75 28.86 14.92
CA PHE A 298 -22.55 29.79 15.74
C PHE A 298 -23.97 29.27 16.04
N ASN A 299 -24.47 28.28 15.30
CA ASN A 299 -25.84 27.79 15.49
C ASN A 299 -26.00 26.74 16.60
N GLY A 300 -24.95 26.36 17.34
CA GLY A 300 -25.04 25.43 18.48
C GLY A 300 -25.49 23.99 18.15
N PHE A 301 -25.90 23.73 16.90
CA PHE A 301 -26.21 22.42 16.37
C PHE A 301 -24.90 21.70 16.02
N THR A 302 -24.61 20.62 16.76
CA THR A 302 -24.05 19.30 16.39
C THR A 302 -23.19 19.09 15.12
N LEU A 303 -22.62 20.12 14.49
CA LEU A 303 -21.75 20.02 13.32
C LEU A 303 -20.27 19.78 13.70
N TYR A 304 -19.97 19.63 14.99
CA TYR A 304 -18.64 19.16 15.43
C TYR A 304 -18.28 17.81 14.82
N GLY A 305 -19.27 16.95 14.56
CA GLY A 305 -19.06 15.70 13.84
C GLY A 305 -18.47 15.92 12.44
N ASP A 306 -19.05 16.83 11.66
CA ASP A 306 -18.59 17.14 10.30
C ASP A 306 -17.24 17.86 10.29
N PHE A 307 -16.99 18.72 11.29
CA PHE A 307 -15.68 19.33 11.46
C PHE A 307 -14.59 18.29 11.78
N VAL A 308 -14.89 17.33 12.65
CA VAL A 308 -13.99 16.21 12.95
C VAL A 308 -13.76 15.37 11.70
N ASP A 309 -14.78 15.14 10.87
CA ASP A 309 -14.62 14.45 9.60
C ASP A 309 -13.69 15.21 8.63
N MET A 310 -13.80 16.54 8.54
CA MET A 310 -12.84 17.35 7.76
C MET A 310 -11.41 17.21 8.30
N CYS A 311 -11.25 17.20 9.62
CA CYS A 311 -9.94 16.96 10.24
C CYS A 311 -9.42 15.56 9.94
N ILE A 312 -10.27 14.53 9.91
CA ILE A 312 -9.90 13.14 9.58
C ILE A 312 -9.49 13.00 8.10
N LEU A 313 -10.15 13.73 7.20
CA LEU A 313 -9.92 13.65 5.76
C LEU A 313 -8.68 14.46 5.33
N HIS A 314 -8.40 15.58 6.02
CA HIS A 314 -7.39 16.55 5.60
C HIS A 314 -6.31 16.76 6.66
N ARG A 315 -5.13 16.18 6.37
CA ARG A 315 -3.96 16.26 7.25
C ARG A 315 -3.58 17.70 7.62
N ASN A 316 -3.55 18.61 6.65
CA ASN A 316 -3.21 20.02 6.89
C ASN A 316 -4.17 20.69 7.89
N VAL A 317 -5.47 20.39 7.82
CA VAL A 317 -6.49 20.89 8.75
C VAL A 317 -6.27 20.32 10.15
N ALA A 318 -6.06 19.01 10.28
CA ALA A 318 -5.74 18.38 11.56
C ALA A 318 -4.47 18.96 12.20
N GLU A 319 -3.42 19.19 11.40
CA GLU A 319 -2.18 19.80 11.89
C GLU A 319 -2.42 21.25 12.36
N TYR A 320 -3.18 22.05 11.62
CA TYR A 320 -3.54 23.41 12.01
C TYR A 320 -4.33 23.44 13.33
N VAL A 321 -5.29 22.53 13.48
CA VAL A 321 -6.09 22.39 14.72
C VAL A 321 -5.20 22.04 15.91
N CYS A 322 -4.22 21.16 15.73
CA CYS A 322 -3.25 20.84 16.79
C CYS A 322 -2.22 21.92 17.06
N ASP A 323 -1.93 22.82 16.12
CA ASP A 323 -1.02 23.93 16.34
C ASP A 323 -1.75 25.16 16.94
N THR A 324 -3.08 25.11 17.03
CA THR A 324 -3.93 26.21 17.51
C THR A 324 -4.59 25.86 18.85
N PRO A 325 -4.11 26.40 20.00
CA PRO A 325 -4.65 26.06 21.32
C PRO A 325 -6.15 26.28 21.49
N GLU A 326 -6.70 27.31 20.82
CA GLU A 326 -8.14 27.58 20.81
C GLU A 326 -8.94 26.37 20.30
N TRP A 327 -8.51 25.75 19.20
CA TRP A 327 -9.20 24.59 18.63
C TRP A 327 -9.04 23.34 19.46
N LEU A 328 -7.84 23.08 19.98
CA LEU A 328 -7.58 21.98 20.91
C LEU A 328 -8.49 22.03 22.14
N SER A 329 -8.76 23.23 22.66
CA SER A 329 -9.63 23.40 23.83
C SER A 329 -11.11 23.17 23.55
N LYS A 330 -11.53 23.27 22.28
CA LYS A 330 -12.91 23.07 21.85
C LYS A 330 -13.26 21.61 21.56
N LEU A 331 -12.26 20.77 21.27
CA LEU A 331 -12.46 19.35 20.97
C LEU A 331 -12.38 18.49 22.23
N ASN A 332 -13.30 17.54 22.37
CA ASN A 332 -13.23 16.56 23.45
C ASN A 332 -12.25 15.42 23.12
N ILE A 333 -11.93 14.60 24.13
CA ILE A 333 -10.96 13.51 23.97
C ILE A 333 -11.37 12.46 22.92
N GLN A 334 -12.67 12.21 22.73
CA GLN A 334 -13.15 11.24 21.74
C GLN A 334 -12.94 11.77 20.32
N GLU A 335 -13.17 13.06 20.10
CA GLU A 335 -12.96 13.74 18.82
C GLU A 335 -11.46 13.79 18.47
N LEU A 336 -10.62 14.23 19.42
CA LEU A 336 -9.17 14.20 19.26
C LEU A 336 -8.65 12.79 18.98
N TYR A 337 -9.18 11.78 19.68
CA TYR A 337 -8.84 10.39 19.44
C TYR A 337 -9.19 9.94 18.01
N ARG A 338 -10.39 10.26 17.49
CA ARG A 338 -10.79 9.93 16.11
C ARG A 338 -9.82 10.53 15.09
N ILE A 339 -9.43 11.79 15.28
CA ILE A 339 -8.44 12.47 14.43
C ILE A 339 -7.05 11.82 14.59
N GLY A 340 -6.65 11.50 15.82
CA GLY A 340 -5.36 10.90 16.15
C GLY A 340 -5.14 9.51 15.56
N ILE A 341 -6.19 8.72 15.34
CA ILE A 341 -6.08 7.42 14.65
C ILE A 341 -5.62 7.59 13.19
N VAL A 342 -5.92 8.73 12.56
CA VAL A 342 -5.61 8.95 11.14
C VAL A 342 -4.35 9.82 10.97
N HIS A 343 -4.11 10.72 11.93
CA HIS A 343 -3.03 11.69 11.87
C HIS A 343 -2.07 11.55 13.07
N PRO A 344 -0.84 11.08 12.84
CA PRO A 344 0.07 10.75 13.93
C PRO A 344 0.53 11.98 14.72
N LYS A 345 0.62 13.17 14.09
CA LYS A 345 0.92 14.42 14.82
C LYS A 345 -0.09 14.68 15.94
N VAL A 346 -1.39 14.47 15.65
CA VAL A 346 -2.47 14.62 16.63
C VAL A 346 -2.36 13.57 17.73
N ALA A 347 -2.15 12.29 17.37
CA ALA A 347 -1.91 11.24 18.35
C ALA A 347 -0.72 11.55 19.27
N MET A 348 0.35 12.12 18.73
CA MET A 348 1.52 12.50 19.52
C MET A 348 1.22 13.62 20.52
N VAL A 349 0.41 14.61 20.14
CA VAL A 349 -0.07 15.67 21.06
C VAL A 349 -0.87 15.06 22.20
N ILE A 350 -1.78 14.12 21.89
CA ILE A 350 -2.57 13.41 22.91
C ILE A 350 -1.66 12.64 23.88
N LEU A 351 -0.66 11.90 23.37
CA LEU A 351 0.25 11.12 24.21
C LEU A 351 1.22 11.98 25.04
N LYS A 352 1.62 13.15 24.55
CA LYS A 352 2.52 14.07 25.27
C LYS A 352 1.79 14.94 26.29
N THR A 353 0.51 15.17 26.12
CA THR A 353 -0.30 15.97 27.04
C THR A 353 -0.83 15.06 28.14
N GLU A 354 -0.25 15.15 29.35
CA GLU A 354 -0.56 14.24 30.45
C GLU A 354 -2.06 14.14 30.75
N THR A 355 -2.76 15.29 30.79
CA THR A 355 -4.21 15.33 31.05
C THR A 355 -5.04 14.64 29.97
N LEU A 356 -4.64 14.67 28.70
CA LEU A 356 -5.32 13.97 27.61
C LEU A 356 -4.95 12.47 27.62
N CYS A 357 -3.69 12.14 27.88
CA CYS A 357 -3.19 10.77 27.94
C CYS A 357 -3.79 9.97 29.10
N ASP A 358 -4.00 10.61 30.25
CA ASP A 358 -4.60 9.97 31.42
C ASP A 358 -6.10 9.68 31.21
N GLN A 359 -6.78 10.42 30.32
CA GLN A 359 -8.16 10.15 29.92
C GLN A 359 -8.31 8.97 28.96
N LEU A 360 -7.23 8.46 28.35
CA LEU A 360 -7.30 7.33 27.42
C LEU A 360 -7.46 5.99 28.16
N SER A 361 -8.33 5.11 27.67
CA SER A 361 -8.28 3.70 28.05
C SER A 361 -7.04 3.01 27.44
N SER A 362 -6.60 1.87 28.00
CA SER A 362 -5.48 1.10 27.41
C SER A 362 -5.77 0.67 25.97
N SER A 363 -7.02 0.30 25.68
CA SER A 363 -7.50 -0.09 24.36
C SER A 363 -7.48 1.08 23.37
N THR A 364 -7.92 2.27 23.82
CA THR A 364 -7.87 3.52 23.03
C THR A 364 -6.44 3.93 22.72
N MET A 365 -5.54 3.82 23.72
CA MET A 365 -4.10 4.07 23.53
C MET A 365 -3.48 3.10 22.50
N ALA A 366 -3.80 1.81 22.59
CA ALA A 366 -3.32 0.83 21.62
C ALA A 366 -3.83 1.10 20.20
N ASN A 367 -5.06 1.57 20.06
CA ASN A 367 -5.63 1.94 18.76
C ASN A 367 -4.95 3.18 18.13
N LEU A 368 -4.48 4.15 18.94
CA LEU A 368 -3.65 5.25 18.44
C LEU A 368 -2.31 4.76 17.86
N GLY A 369 -1.80 3.63 18.34
CA GLY A 369 -0.60 2.96 17.82
C GLY A 369 -0.77 2.29 16.44
N CYS A 370 -1.69 2.76 15.60
CA CYS A 370 -1.80 2.31 14.20
C CYS A 370 -0.62 2.79 13.33
N HIS A 371 -0.04 3.94 13.66
CA HIS A 371 1.17 4.47 13.04
C HIS A 371 2.44 3.99 13.77
N GLN A 372 3.50 3.70 13.01
CA GLN A 372 4.75 3.16 13.57
C GLN A 372 5.34 4.03 14.68
N GLU A 373 5.48 5.34 14.46
CA GLU A 373 6.07 6.27 15.44
C GLU A 373 5.26 6.36 16.74
N ILE A 374 3.94 6.26 16.65
CA ILE A 374 3.02 6.29 17.79
C ILE A 374 3.11 4.97 18.56
N ALA A 375 3.04 3.83 17.86
CA ALA A 375 3.22 2.51 18.47
C ALA A 375 4.57 2.39 19.19
N MET A 376 5.66 2.84 18.56
CA MET A 376 6.99 2.80 19.16
C MET A 376 7.09 3.72 20.37
N THR A 377 6.44 4.88 20.36
CA THR A 377 6.38 5.77 21.53
C THR A 377 5.65 5.10 22.69
N ILE A 378 4.49 4.48 22.44
CA ILE A 378 3.73 3.74 23.45
C ILE A 378 4.58 2.60 24.04
N LEU A 379 5.26 1.82 23.21
CA LEU A 379 6.06 0.67 23.66
C LEU A 379 7.35 1.08 24.38
N LYS A 380 7.97 2.21 24.02
CA LYS A 380 9.21 2.69 24.66
C LYS A 380 8.98 3.48 25.95
N THR A 381 7.79 4.02 26.17
CA THR A 381 7.48 4.78 27.38
C THR A 381 6.91 3.86 28.46
N GLU A 382 7.65 3.69 29.56
CA GLU A 382 7.30 2.76 30.64
C GLU A 382 5.91 2.99 31.24
N LYS A 383 5.57 4.25 31.53
CA LYS A 383 4.23 4.64 32.02
C LYS A 383 3.12 4.17 31.07
N LEU A 384 3.36 4.19 29.75
CA LEU A 384 2.37 3.83 28.73
C LEU A 384 2.27 2.32 28.53
N TYR A 385 3.38 1.61 28.31
CA TYR A 385 3.30 0.17 28.06
C TYR A 385 2.83 -0.62 29.29
N ASN A 386 3.12 -0.13 30.51
CA ASN A 386 2.65 -0.78 31.73
C ASN A 386 1.11 -0.81 31.81
N ARG A 387 0.43 0.17 31.19
CA ARG A 387 -1.04 0.23 31.09
C ARG A 387 -1.62 -0.75 30.06
N LEU A 388 -0.82 -1.27 29.13
CA LEU A 388 -1.31 -2.16 28.06
C LEU A 388 -1.61 -3.56 28.58
N THR A 389 -2.67 -4.20 28.10
CA THR A 389 -2.96 -5.63 28.35
C THR A 389 -2.31 -6.54 27.28
N SER A 390 -2.40 -7.87 27.43
CA SER A 390 -2.02 -8.81 26.35
C SER A 390 -2.78 -8.51 25.05
N HIS A 391 -4.08 -8.21 25.19
CA HIS A 391 -4.94 -7.88 24.05
C HIS A 391 -4.46 -6.61 23.34
N ASP A 392 -4.04 -5.60 24.09
CA ASP A 392 -3.55 -4.34 23.54
C ASP A 392 -2.20 -4.51 22.83
N LEU A 393 -1.29 -5.29 23.41
CA LEU A 393 -0.02 -5.67 22.76
C LEU A 393 -0.27 -6.48 21.48
N ARG A 394 -1.28 -7.36 21.46
CA ARG A 394 -1.71 -8.04 20.24
C ARG A 394 -2.17 -7.06 19.17
N LYS A 395 -3.00 -6.06 19.52
CA LYS A 395 -3.45 -5.05 18.55
C LYS A 395 -2.25 -4.33 17.91
N LEU A 396 -1.27 -3.91 18.71
CA LEU A 396 -0.04 -3.30 18.20
C LEU A 396 0.78 -4.27 17.35
N GLY A 397 0.86 -5.55 17.76
CA GLY A 397 1.53 -6.61 17.00
C GLY A 397 0.82 -7.00 15.71
N TYR A 398 -0.47 -6.70 15.58
CA TYR A 398 -1.25 -6.86 14.36
C TYR A 398 -1.15 -5.66 13.43
N SER A 399 -0.45 -4.60 13.85
CA SER A 399 -0.16 -3.48 12.96
C SER A 399 0.64 -3.96 11.74
N ASN A 400 0.47 -3.27 10.62
CA ASN A 400 1.20 -3.60 9.40
C ASN A 400 2.69 -3.22 9.45
N ASN A 401 3.19 -2.72 10.60
CA ASN A 401 4.52 -2.14 10.77
C ASN A 401 5.53 -3.19 11.27
N PRO A 402 6.50 -3.65 10.44
CA PRO A 402 7.46 -4.69 10.82
C PRO A 402 8.31 -4.31 12.03
N LEU A 403 8.68 -3.02 12.16
CA LEU A 403 9.51 -2.52 13.27
C LEU A 403 8.81 -2.60 14.63
N VAL A 404 7.48 -2.41 14.65
CA VAL A 404 6.68 -2.56 15.89
C VAL A 404 6.67 -4.02 16.31
N VAL A 405 6.43 -4.93 15.36
CA VAL A 405 6.43 -6.38 15.61
C VAL A 405 7.82 -6.86 16.02
N GLU A 406 8.87 -6.40 15.36
CA GLU A 406 10.26 -6.71 15.71
C GLU A 406 10.56 -6.28 17.15
N HIS A 407 10.21 -5.04 17.53
CA HIS A 407 10.41 -4.56 18.89
C HIS A 407 9.60 -5.36 19.93
N LEU A 408 8.34 -5.69 19.61
CA LEU A 408 7.50 -6.56 20.43
C LEU A 408 8.12 -7.93 20.65
N LEU A 409 8.59 -8.57 19.57
CA LEU A 409 9.17 -9.91 19.61
C LEU A 409 10.60 -9.94 20.15
N MET A 410 11.37 -8.86 20.08
CA MET A 410 12.72 -8.78 20.67
C MET A 410 12.69 -8.54 22.18
N THR A 411 11.59 -7.98 22.71
CA THR A 411 11.50 -7.60 24.13
C THR A 411 10.81 -8.70 24.93
N SER A 412 11.58 -9.43 25.74
CA SER A 412 11.09 -10.55 26.55
C SER A 412 9.92 -10.17 27.48
N ALA A 413 9.94 -8.97 28.05
CA ALA A 413 8.85 -8.46 28.89
C ALA A 413 7.50 -8.40 28.14
N PHE A 414 7.50 -7.99 26.87
CA PHE A 414 6.28 -7.99 26.05
C PHE A 414 5.86 -9.41 25.71
N CYS A 415 6.77 -10.27 25.28
CA CYS A 415 6.44 -11.65 24.96
C CYS A 415 5.92 -12.45 26.16
N ASN A 416 6.40 -12.15 27.37
CA ASN A 416 5.88 -12.76 28.61
C ASN A 416 4.48 -12.26 28.96
N LYS A 417 4.15 -11.01 28.61
CA LYS A 417 2.83 -10.42 28.81
C LYS A 417 1.80 -10.88 27.75
N ILE A 418 2.26 -11.25 26.55
CA ILE A 418 1.42 -11.74 25.45
C ILE A 418 1.11 -13.24 25.64
N THR A 419 -0.17 -13.61 25.54
CA THR A 419 -0.59 -15.03 25.59
C THR A 419 0.02 -15.83 24.43
N GLN A 420 0.16 -17.16 24.59
CA GLN A 420 0.69 -18.00 23.52
C GLN A 420 -0.14 -17.91 22.23
N ILE A 421 -1.47 -17.89 22.34
CA ILE A 421 -2.39 -17.78 21.20
C ILE A 421 -2.18 -16.45 20.47
N ASP A 422 -2.10 -15.35 21.21
CA ASP A 422 -1.88 -14.02 20.64
C ASP A 422 -0.51 -13.92 19.95
N LEU A 423 0.53 -14.50 20.56
CA LEU A 423 1.88 -14.52 20.02
C LEU A 423 1.95 -15.34 18.71
N ILE A 424 1.29 -16.50 18.66
CA ILE A 424 1.15 -17.28 17.42
C ILE A 424 0.47 -16.44 16.35
N GLY A 425 -0.61 -15.71 16.69
CA GLY A 425 -1.32 -14.83 15.76
C GLY A 425 -0.46 -13.68 15.21
N ILE A 426 0.40 -13.08 16.04
CA ILE A 426 1.32 -12.02 15.60
C ILE A 426 2.36 -12.61 14.64
N CYS A 427 2.95 -13.74 15.04
CA CYS A 427 3.97 -14.45 14.30
C CYS A 427 3.47 -14.98 12.94
N SER A 428 2.26 -15.52 12.88
CA SER A 428 1.66 -16.04 11.65
C SER A 428 1.32 -14.92 10.65
N LYS A 429 0.97 -13.73 11.13
CA LYS A 429 0.78 -12.55 10.28
C LYS A 429 2.09 -11.96 9.75
N LYS A 430 3.21 -12.15 10.46
CA LYS A 430 4.52 -11.58 10.11
C LYS A 430 5.65 -12.63 10.25
N PRO A 431 5.61 -13.73 9.48
CA PRO A 431 6.58 -14.82 9.60
C PRO A 431 8.01 -14.38 9.28
N SER A 432 8.18 -13.37 8.41
CA SER A 432 9.48 -12.79 8.08
C SER A 432 10.14 -12.08 9.27
N VAL A 433 9.37 -11.29 10.01
CA VAL A 433 9.85 -10.61 11.22
C VAL A 433 10.24 -11.63 12.27
N LEU A 434 9.45 -12.69 12.43
CA LEU A 434 9.78 -13.80 13.33
C LEU A 434 11.12 -14.46 12.96
N LYS A 435 11.34 -14.81 11.68
CA LYS A 435 12.62 -15.39 11.20
C LYS A 435 13.80 -14.48 11.54
N LYS A 436 13.67 -13.18 11.22
CA LYS A 436 14.69 -12.16 11.51
C LYS A 436 14.99 -12.11 13.01
N VAL A 437 13.96 -12.02 13.84
CA VAL A 437 14.11 -11.97 15.31
C VAL A 437 14.77 -13.24 15.86
N ILE A 438 14.37 -14.42 15.40
CA ILE A 438 15.01 -15.69 15.79
C ILE A 438 16.50 -15.68 15.42
N SER A 439 16.86 -15.20 14.22
CA SER A 439 18.26 -15.13 13.81
C SER A 439 19.08 -14.15 14.68
N LEU A 440 18.50 -13.02 15.06
CA LEU A 440 19.14 -12.03 15.95
C LEU A 440 19.28 -12.57 17.37
N LEU A 441 18.25 -13.22 17.91
CA LEU A 441 18.26 -13.80 19.26
C LEU A 441 19.20 -15.01 19.35
N ALA A 442 19.41 -15.77 18.28
CA ALA A 442 20.38 -16.86 18.25
C ALA A 442 21.83 -16.39 18.48
N LEU A 443 22.11 -15.10 18.21
CA LEU A 443 23.41 -14.49 18.49
C LEU A 443 23.55 -14.07 19.96
N ASP A 444 22.45 -13.94 20.70
CA ASP A 444 22.43 -13.49 22.10
C ASP A 444 22.10 -14.64 23.07
N LYS A 445 23.14 -15.18 23.71
CA LYS A 445 23.03 -16.29 24.68
C LYS A 445 22.13 -15.97 25.89
N LYS A 446 21.86 -14.70 26.20
CA LYS A 446 21.04 -14.33 27.37
C LYS A 446 19.54 -14.59 27.17
N ASN A 447 19.11 -14.83 25.93
CA ASN A 447 17.70 -14.93 25.56
C ASN A 447 17.28 -16.36 25.14
N GLU A 448 17.94 -17.40 25.64
CA GLU A 448 17.72 -18.79 25.20
C GLU A 448 16.26 -19.29 25.37
N VAL A 449 15.63 -19.00 26.52
CA VAL A 449 14.22 -19.39 26.77
C VAL A 449 13.28 -18.72 25.77
N HIS A 450 13.53 -17.44 25.51
CA HIS A 450 12.76 -16.62 24.58
C HIS A 450 12.91 -17.11 23.13
N LEU A 451 14.15 -17.40 22.72
CA LEU A 451 14.47 -18.00 21.43
C LEU A 451 13.74 -19.34 21.21
N LYS A 452 13.80 -20.26 22.17
CA LYS A 452 13.12 -21.57 22.08
C LYS A 452 11.61 -21.42 21.88
N ARG A 453 10.99 -20.48 22.59
CA ARG A 453 9.55 -20.18 22.46
C ARG A 453 9.21 -19.69 21.04
N LEU A 454 10.00 -18.77 20.48
CA LEU A 454 9.77 -18.25 19.13
C LEU A 454 10.04 -19.31 18.05
N GLN A 455 11.05 -20.16 18.22
CA GLN A 455 11.31 -21.29 17.31
C GLN A 455 10.15 -22.28 17.27
N ALA A 456 9.58 -22.63 18.43
CA ALA A 456 8.39 -23.49 18.50
C ALA A 456 7.21 -22.88 17.72
N ILE A 457 7.00 -21.57 17.82
CA ILE A 457 5.96 -20.86 17.06
C ILE A 457 6.26 -20.84 15.57
N GLN A 458 7.53 -20.66 15.16
CA GLN A 458 7.92 -20.68 13.75
C GLN A 458 7.56 -22.01 13.09
N HIS A 459 7.73 -23.13 13.78
CA HIS A 459 7.34 -24.44 13.28
C HIS A 459 5.82 -24.57 13.09
N ILE A 460 5.04 -24.00 14.01
CA ILE A 460 3.57 -23.96 13.92
C ILE A 460 3.11 -23.02 12.78
N ALA A 461 3.86 -21.95 12.53
CA ALA A 461 3.52 -20.90 11.56
C ALA A 461 4.06 -21.15 10.14
N LYS A 462 4.69 -22.31 9.85
CA LYS A 462 5.11 -22.66 8.47
C LYS A 462 3.86 -22.76 7.57
N LEU A 463 3.64 -21.72 6.78
CA LEU A 463 2.61 -21.69 5.75
C LEU A 463 3.13 -22.50 4.56
N ALA A 464 2.48 -23.62 4.24
CA ALA A 464 2.64 -24.23 2.92
C ALA A 464 2.21 -23.21 1.85
N PRO A 465 2.83 -23.21 0.65
CA PRO A 465 2.31 -22.42 -0.46
C PRO A 465 0.84 -22.76 -0.67
N SER A 466 0.00 -21.77 -0.92
CA SER A 466 -1.38 -22.05 -1.30
C SER A 466 -1.41 -22.84 -2.60
N ASP A 467 -2.36 -23.76 -2.78
CA ASP A 467 -2.51 -24.57 -4.00
C ASP A 467 -2.56 -23.71 -5.27
N ILE A 468 -3.12 -22.50 -5.15
CA ILE A 468 -3.19 -21.48 -6.20
C ILE A 468 -1.80 -20.98 -6.62
N ALA A 469 -0.89 -20.75 -5.66
CA ALA A 469 0.48 -20.31 -5.96
C ALA A 469 1.23 -21.39 -6.74
N VAL A 470 1.01 -22.66 -6.39
CA VAL A 470 1.57 -23.81 -7.11
C VAL A 470 0.99 -23.89 -8.52
N ALA A 471 -0.33 -23.78 -8.68
CA ALA A 471 -0.98 -23.82 -9.99
C ALA A 471 -0.50 -22.70 -10.91
N ILE A 472 -0.33 -21.48 -10.37
CA ILE A 472 0.17 -20.33 -11.14
C ILE A 472 1.64 -20.51 -11.50
N SER A 473 2.46 -21.03 -10.60
CA SER A 473 3.86 -21.37 -10.93
C SER A 473 3.93 -22.31 -12.12
N GLN A 474 3.15 -23.40 -12.11
CA GLN A 474 3.09 -24.34 -13.22
C GLN A 474 2.71 -23.67 -14.55
N GLN A 475 1.73 -22.76 -14.52
CA GLN A 475 1.37 -22.00 -15.72
C GLN A 475 2.46 -21.03 -16.17
N SER A 476 3.13 -20.37 -15.23
CA SER A 476 4.25 -19.46 -15.54
C SER A 476 5.44 -20.21 -16.14
N GLN A 477 5.69 -21.46 -15.71
CA GLN A 477 6.71 -22.33 -16.29
C GLN A 477 6.40 -22.67 -17.76
N ALA A 478 5.13 -22.90 -18.11
CA ALA A 478 4.69 -23.16 -19.48
C ALA A 478 4.58 -21.92 -20.38
N TRP A 479 4.66 -20.71 -19.81
CA TRP A 479 4.49 -19.45 -20.54
C TRP A 479 5.77 -19.02 -21.26
N ASN A 480 5.73 -18.83 -22.58
CA ASN A 480 6.84 -18.29 -23.34
C ASN A 480 6.78 -16.76 -23.40
N VAL A 481 7.76 -16.13 -22.76
CA VAL A 481 7.89 -14.68 -22.62
C VAL A 481 8.15 -13.99 -23.96
N GLU A 482 8.89 -14.62 -24.88
CA GLU A 482 9.24 -14.01 -26.17
C GLU A 482 8.05 -14.00 -27.14
N THR A 483 7.17 -15.00 -27.06
CA THR A 483 6.01 -15.12 -27.94
C THR A 483 4.70 -14.66 -27.30
N ASN A 484 4.68 -14.38 -25.98
CA ASN A 484 3.46 -14.11 -25.20
C ASN A 484 2.39 -15.21 -25.35
N GLN A 485 2.84 -16.47 -25.43
CA GLN A 485 1.98 -17.64 -25.64
C GLN A 485 2.46 -18.79 -24.76
N THR A 486 1.55 -19.70 -24.41
CA THR A 486 1.94 -20.97 -23.82
C THR A 486 2.60 -21.86 -24.86
N GLU A 487 3.72 -22.48 -24.50
CA GLU A 487 4.22 -23.61 -25.28
C GLU A 487 3.19 -24.74 -25.16
N GLU A 488 2.78 -25.34 -26.29
CA GLU A 488 1.90 -26.52 -26.32
C GLU A 488 2.62 -27.71 -25.68
N VAL A 489 2.75 -27.68 -24.35
CA VAL A 489 3.04 -28.85 -23.55
C VAL A 489 1.68 -29.44 -23.23
N VAL A 490 1.49 -30.72 -23.54
CA VAL A 490 0.26 -31.47 -23.27
C VAL A 490 -0.09 -31.35 -21.79
N VAL A 491 -0.91 -30.35 -21.42
CA VAL A 491 -1.29 -30.09 -20.03
C VAL A 491 -2.30 -31.17 -19.64
N ALA A 492 -1.86 -32.13 -18.82
CA ALA A 492 -2.79 -32.95 -18.06
C ALA A 492 -3.63 -31.99 -17.20
N LYS A 493 -4.95 -31.97 -17.40
CA LYS A 493 -5.89 -31.17 -16.60
C LYS A 493 -5.56 -31.34 -15.12
N VAL A 494 -5.01 -30.31 -14.50
CA VAL A 494 -4.82 -30.25 -13.05
C VAL A 494 -6.20 -30.07 -12.46
N VAL A 495 -6.81 -31.17 -12.03
CA VAL A 495 -8.06 -31.14 -11.26
C VAL A 495 -7.70 -30.67 -9.86
N LEU A 496 -7.91 -29.38 -9.58
CA LEU A 496 -7.87 -28.86 -8.23
C LEU A 496 -8.92 -29.63 -7.41
N ARG A 497 -8.49 -30.30 -6.33
CA ARG A 497 -9.43 -30.93 -5.40
C ARG A 497 -10.19 -29.82 -4.66
N PRO A 498 -11.53 -29.92 -4.56
CA PRO A 498 -12.35 -28.89 -3.90
C PRO A 498 -12.04 -28.73 -2.42
#